data_AF-A0A524GU54-F1
#
_entry.id   AF-A0A524GU54-F1
#
_cell.length_a   1.000
_cell.length_b   1.000
_cell.length_c   1.000
_cell.angle_alpha   90.00
_cell.angle_beta   90.00
_cell.angle_gamma   90.00
#
_symmetry.space_group_name_H-M   'P 1'
#
loop_
_entity.id
_entity.type
_entity.pdbx_description
1 polymer ?
#
loop_
_entity_poly.entity_id
_entity_poly.type
_entity_poly.pdbx_seq_one_letter_code
_entity_poly.pdbx_strand_id
1 'polypeptide(L)'
;MQKGKTKAVVVFEDNFGRNLISEGKASLSIIADGSEPNTATLVTNYLTAIITDFNRELAGASAAGPLLVQPAVRMFYNPGLKGHYMFVPGVITLIMILICALMTSVTITREKEFGTMEVLLVSPLKPVQIILGKVMPYFFLSFIDVIVILLLSWLVFDLPVKGSLVLLLAESMLYILMSLSLGILISTVSDTM
;
A
#
# COMPACT_ATOMS: atom_id res chain seq x y z
N MET A 1 14.15 14.80 0.81
CA MET A 1 12.90 14.03 0.67
C MET A 1 12.57 13.72 -0.80
N GLN A 2 12.46 14.72 -1.69
CA GLN A 2 12.12 14.51 -3.13
C GLN A 2 13.02 13.58 -3.98
N LYS A 3 14.18 13.11 -3.48
CA LYS A 3 15.06 12.12 -4.16
C LYS A 3 15.09 10.75 -3.47
N GLY A 4 14.18 10.45 -2.54
CA GLY A 4 14.10 9.16 -1.84
C GLY A 4 15.25 8.84 -0.85
N LYS A 5 16.29 9.69 -0.77
CA LYS A 5 17.47 9.45 0.07
C LYS A 5 17.33 9.86 1.54
N THR A 6 16.27 10.57 1.91
CA THR A 6 16.09 11.09 3.28
C THR A 6 14.72 10.68 3.78
N LYS A 7 14.67 9.71 4.70
CA LYS A 7 13.42 9.11 5.20
C LYS A 7 12.82 9.89 6.39
N ALA A 8 13.65 10.56 7.18
CA ALA A 8 13.22 11.46 8.24
C ALA A 8 14.27 12.55 8.48
N VAL A 9 13.82 13.68 9.00
CA VAL A 9 14.63 14.81 9.46
C VAL A 9 14.26 15.06 10.92
N VAL A 10 15.28 15.11 11.77
CA VAL A 10 15.13 15.43 13.18
C VAL A 10 15.57 16.88 13.37
N VAL A 11 14.66 17.71 13.88
CA VAL A 11 14.90 19.13 14.14
C VAL A 11 14.96 19.34 15.65
N PHE A 12 16.11 19.81 16.11
CA PHE A 12 16.33 20.21 17.49
C PHE A 12 15.93 21.68 17.67
N GLU A 13 15.34 22.02 18.82
CA GLU A 13 15.11 23.42 19.18
C GLU A 13 16.42 24.19 19.39
N ASP A 14 16.37 25.52 19.26
CA ASP A 14 17.50 26.38 19.55
C ASP A 14 17.91 26.23 21.03
N ASN A 15 19.20 26.00 21.26
CA ASN A 15 19.79 25.77 22.59
C ASN A 15 19.32 24.49 23.32
N PHE A 16 18.94 23.44 22.58
CA PHE A 16 18.55 22.11 23.11
C PHE A 16 19.37 21.63 24.32
N GLY A 17 20.71 21.62 24.22
CA GLY A 17 21.57 21.15 25.31
C GLY A 17 21.52 22.02 26.57
N ARG A 18 21.33 23.34 26.41
CA ARG A 18 21.23 24.27 27.53
C ARG A 18 19.87 24.18 28.21
N ASN A 19 18.79 24.06 27.46
CA ASN A 19 17.44 23.90 27.99
C ASN A 19 17.24 22.54 28.67
N LEU A 20 17.84 21.48 28.12
CA LEU A 20 17.81 20.14 28.72
C LEU A 20 18.49 20.10 30.09
N ILE A 21 19.61 20.80 30.25
CA ILE A 21 20.35 20.87 31.52
C ILE A 21 19.74 21.90 32.49
N SER A 22 19.28 23.04 31.98
CA SER A 22 18.83 24.18 32.80
C SER A 22 17.36 24.09 33.22
N GLU A 23 16.47 23.58 32.36
CA GLU A 23 15.02 23.58 32.56
C GLU A 23 14.41 22.17 32.61
N GLY A 24 15.20 21.14 32.30
CA GLY A 24 14.75 19.76 32.25
C GLY A 24 13.71 19.50 31.17
N LYS A 25 13.57 20.38 30.18
CA LYS A 25 12.59 20.28 29.09
C LYS A 25 13.27 20.68 27.80
N ALA A 26 13.10 19.87 26.76
CA ALA A 26 13.56 20.21 25.43
C ALA A 26 12.62 19.61 24.39
N SER A 27 12.22 20.41 23.39
CA SER A 27 11.34 19.98 22.31
C SER A 27 12.16 19.47 21.14
N LEU A 28 11.74 18.33 20.59
CA LEU A 28 12.31 17.76 19.37
C LEU A 28 11.20 17.57 18.34
N SER A 29 11.39 17.99 17.10
CA SER A 29 10.43 17.69 16.03
C SER A 29 10.99 16.63 15.07
N ILE A 30 10.19 15.60 14.81
CA ILE A 30 10.51 14.57 13.83
C ILE A 30 9.65 14.83 12.60
N ILE A 31 10.29 15.13 11.48
CA ILE A 31 9.64 15.31 10.18
C ILE A 31 9.94 14.07 9.34
N ALA A 32 8.94 13.20 9.18
CA ALA A 32 9.08 11.98 8.38
C ALA A 32 8.51 12.16 6.96
N ASP A 33 9.14 11.50 5.98
CA ASP A 33 8.63 11.46 4.61
C ASP A 33 7.41 10.53 4.54
N GLY A 34 6.22 11.13 4.37
CA GLY A 34 4.96 10.40 4.33
C GLY A 34 4.62 9.75 2.99
N SER A 35 5.54 9.76 2.01
CA SER A 35 5.32 9.15 0.69
C SER A 35 5.11 7.63 0.79
N GLU A 36 5.81 6.98 1.72
CA GLU A 36 5.60 5.59 2.12
C GLU A 36 5.15 5.55 3.58
N PRO A 37 3.83 5.52 3.87
CA PRO A 37 3.31 5.72 5.23
C PRO A 37 3.75 4.63 6.22
N ASN A 38 3.92 3.38 5.75
CA ASN A 38 4.45 2.29 6.57
C ASN A 38 5.88 2.57 7.01
N THR A 39 6.74 3.00 6.07
CA THR A 39 8.13 3.37 6.37
C THR A 39 8.20 4.62 7.25
N ALA A 40 7.35 5.62 6.98
CA ALA A 40 7.27 6.83 7.79
C ALA A 40 6.93 6.49 9.26
N THR A 41 5.90 5.67 9.46
CA THR A 41 5.44 5.21 10.79
C THR A 41 6.51 4.40 11.49
N LEU A 42 7.18 3.49 10.77
CA LEU A 42 8.28 2.69 11.29
C LEU A 42 9.42 3.59 11.80
N VAL A 43 9.86 4.54 10.98
CA VAL A 43 10.96 5.46 11.32
C VAL A 43 10.57 6.38 12.48
N THR A 44 9.35 6.90 12.52
CA THR A 44 8.88 7.72 13.66
C THR A 44 8.82 6.92 14.95
N ASN A 45 8.40 5.65 14.88
CA ASN A 45 8.34 4.77 16.05
C ASN A 45 9.74 4.44 16.57
N TYR A 46 10.69 4.13 15.69
CA TYR A 46 12.09 3.91 16.08
C TYR A 46 12.71 5.17 16.71
N LEU A 47 12.53 6.35 16.10
CA LEU A 47 13.04 7.60 16.65
C LEU A 47 12.40 7.93 18.00
N THR A 48 11.09 7.70 18.16
CA THR A 48 10.39 7.88 19.44
C THR A 48 10.91 6.91 20.50
N ALA A 49 11.17 5.65 20.13
CA ALA A 49 11.76 4.66 21.03
C ALA A 49 13.17 5.07 21.47
N ILE A 50 14.03 5.53 20.54
CA ILE A 50 15.38 6.03 20.86
C ILE A 50 15.32 7.22 21.82
N ILE A 51 14.40 8.17 21.61
CA ILE A 51 14.22 9.32 22.50
C ILE A 51 13.70 8.88 23.87
N THR A 52 12.81 7.89 23.91
CA THR A 52 12.30 7.32 25.15
C THR A 52 13.41 6.60 25.93
N ASP A 53 14.29 5.89 25.23
CA ASP A 53 15.43 5.21 25.83
C ASP A 53 16.48 6.21 26.35
N PHE A 54 16.78 7.25 25.56
CA PHE A 54 17.61 8.37 25.99
C PHE A 54 17.05 9.08 27.23
N ASN A 55 15.74 9.33 27.28
CA ASN A 55 15.08 9.89 28.46
C ASN A 55 15.20 8.97 29.69
N ARG A 56 15.15 7.64 29.50
CA ARG A 56 15.32 6.66 30.60
C ARG A 56 16.76 6.63 31.11
N GLU A 57 17.74 6.65 30.21
CA GLU A 57 19.16 6.69 30.57
C GLU A 57 19.50 7.98 31.32
N LEU A 58 18.98 9.13 30.84
CA LEU A 58 19.16 10.43 31.49
C LEU A 58 18.47 10.50 32.86
N ALA A 59 17.31 9.85 33.02
CA ALA A 59 16.64 9.71 34.30
C ALA A 59 17.38 8.74 35.27
N GLY A 60 18.28 7.91 34.76
CA GLY A 60 19.10 6.94 35.50
C GLY A 60 20.17 7.52 36.44
N ALA A 61 20.26 8.84 36.58
CA ALA A 61 21.18 9.52 37.51
C ALA A 61 20.52 10.51 38.49
N SER A 62 19.25 10.90 38.28
CA SER A 62 18.52 11.79 39.18
C SER A 62 17.04 11.42 39.24
N ALA A 63 16.69 10.65 40.26
CA ALA A 63 15.31 10.44 40.68
C ALA A 63 14.74 11.72 41.32
N ALA A 64 14.51 12.78 40.55
CA ALA A 64 13.66 13.93 40.92
C ALA A 64 13.53 14.95 39.76
N GLY A 65 12.55 14.76 38.88
CA GLY A 65 12.10 15.80 37.93
C GLY A 65 11.65 15.26 36.57
N PRO A 66 10.57 15.78 35.98
CA PRO A 66 10.06 15.28 34.70
C PRO A 66 10.92 15.83 33.55
N LEU A 67 12.03 15.14 33.26
CA LEU A 67 12.76 15.30 31.99
C LEU A 67 11.87 14.80 30.85
N LEU A 68 11.16 15.72 30.22
CA LEU A 68 10.18 15.44 29.15
C LEU A 68 10.73 15.99 27.83
N VAL A 69 11.53 15.18 27.13
CA VAL A 69 11.69 15.39 25.69
C VAL A 69 10.44 14.84 25.01
N GLN A 70 9.54 15.73 24.61
CA GLN A 70 8.32 15.36 23.88
C GLN A 70 8.55 15.50 22.37
N PRO A 71 8.58 14.39 21.60
CA PRO A 71 8.71 14.46 20.17
C PRO A 71 7.42 14.97 19.52
N ALA A 72 7.49 16.13 18.86
CA ALA A 72 6.43 16.64 17.99
C ALA A 72 6.60 16.04 16.59
N VAL A 73 5.92 14.93 16.32
CA VAL A 73 5.96 14.24 15.02
C VAL A 73 5.06 14.96 14.02
N ARG A 74 5.60 15.33 12.86
CA ARG A 74 4.84 15.89 11.73
C ARG A 74 5.16 15.13 10.44
N MET A 75 4.14 14.59 9.79
CA MET A 75 4.28 13.93 8.47
C MET A 75 4.20 14.97 7.35
N PHE A 76 5.16 14.99 6.44
CA PHE A 76 5.24 16.02 5.39
C PHE A 76 4.19 15.83 4.27
N TYR A 77 3.80 14.59 3.95
CA TYR A 77 2.86 14.29 2.85
C TYR A 77 1.41 14.08 3.32
N ASN A 78 1.18 13.77 4.61
CA ASN A 78 -0.15 13.59 5.19
C ASN A 78 -0.22 14.16 6.62
N PRO A 79 -0.12 15.49 6.80
CA PRO A 79 -0.12 16.12 8.12
C PRO A 79 -1.43 15.90 8.90
N GLY A 80 -2.52 15.55 8.21
CA GLY A 80 -3.81 15.22 8.82
C GLY A 80 -4.07 13.72 9.03
N LEU A 81 -3.10 12.84 8.72
CA LEU A 81 -3.28 11.38 8.78
C LEU A 81 -4.60 10.91 8.13
N LYS A 82 -5.00 11.58 7.05
CA LYS A 82 -6.24 11.28 6.34
C LYS A 82 -6.12 9.87 5.75
N GLY A 83 -6.86 8.93 6.31
CA GLY A 83 -6.72 7.50 6.00
C GLY A 83 -6.93 7.15 4.53
N HIS A 84 -7.75 7.91 3.80
CA HIS A 84 -8.01 7.63 2.38
C HIS A 84 -6.77 7.71 1.48
N TYR A 85 -5.76 8.52 1.82
CA TYR A 85 -4.50 8.54 1.05
C TYR A 85 -3.69 7.25 1.17
N MET A 86 -3.95 6.45 2.21
CA MET A 86 -3.22 5.22 2.51
C MET A 86 -4.05 3.98 2.19
N PHE A 87 -5.32 3.96 2.62
CA PHE A 87 -6.20 2.81 2.45
C PHE A 87 -6.73 2.67 1.03
N VAL A 88 -7.05 3.78 0.34
CA VAL A 88 -7.67 3.70 -0.99
C VAL A 88 -6.79 2.92 -1.96
N PRO A 89 -5.51 3.26 -2.20
CA PRO A 89 -4.67 2.49 -3.13
C PRO A 89 -4.53 1.00 -2.76
N GLY A 90 -4.38 0.69 -1.47
CA GLY A 90 -4.26 -0.69 -0.99
C GLY A 90 -5.55 -1.50 -1.20
N VAL A 91 -6.70 -0.90 -0.89
CA VAL A 91 -8.02 -1.53 -1.10
C VAL A 91 -8.28 -1.74 -2.59
N ILE A 92 -7.84 -0.84 -3.46
CA ILE A 92 -7.94 -1.00 -4.91
C ILE A 92 -7.19 -2.24 -5.40
N THR A 93 -5.92 -2.38 -4.99
CA THR A 93 -5.13 -3.56 -5.36
C THR A 93 -5.75 -4.85 -4.82
N LEU A 94 -6.29 -4.81 -3.60
CA LEU A 94 -6.96 -5.95 -2.98
C LEU A 94 -8.25 -6.34 -3.73
N ILE A 95 -9.09 -5.35 -4.07
CA ILE A 95 -10.33 -5.58 -4.83
C ILE A 95 -9.98 -6.17 -6.20
N MET A 96 -8.96 -5.64 -6.88
CA MET A 96 -8.56 -6.16 -8.19
C MET A 96 -8.12 -7.62 -8.15
N ILE A 97 -7.25 -8.00 -7.21
CA ILE A 97 -6.81 -9.39 -7.13
C ILE A 97 -7.95 -10.32 -6.72
N LEU A 98 -8.85 -9.85 -5.86
CA LEU A 98 -10.00 -10.63 -5.43
C LEU A 98 -10.99 -10.85 -6.58
N ILE A 99 -11.32 -9.80 -7.35
CA ILE A 99 -12.18 -9.93 -8.54
C ILE A 99 -11.50 -10.82 -9.58
N CYS A 100 -10.22 -10.59 -9.90
CA CYS A 100 -9.51 -11.38 -10.90
C CYS A 100 -9.43 -12.87 -10.49
N ALA A 101 -9.02 -13.17 -9.27
CA ALA A 101 -8.87 -14.54 -8.80
C ALA A 101 -10.22 -15.26 -8.67
N LEU A 102 -11.22 -14.60 -8.09
CA LEU A 102 -12.55 -15.20 -7.91
C LEU A 102 -13.27 -15.40 -9.23
N MET A 103 -13.30 -14.39 -10.12
CA MET A 103 -13.96 -14.53 -11.43
C MET A 103 -13.32 -15.63 -12.27
N THR A 104 -11.99 -15.69 -12.28
CA THR A 104 -11.26 -16.73 -13.04
C THR A 104 -11.52 -18.12 -12.46
N SER A 105 -11.53 -18.26 -11.13
CA SER A 105 -11.81 -19.52 -10.46
C SER A 105 -13.24 -20.00 -10.68
N VAL A 106 -14.23 -19.12 -10.51
CA VAL A 106 -15.67 -19.44 -10.70
C VAL A 106 -15.94 -19.88 -12.13
N THR A 107 -15.32 -19.23 -13.11
CA THR A 107 -15.57 -19.58 -14.52
C THR A 107 -15.00 -20.94 -14.87
N ILE A 108 -13.75 -21.22 -14.50
CA ILE A 108 -13.12 -22.50 -14.84
C ILE A 108 -13.77 -23.65 -14.06
N THR A 109 -14.15 -23.43 -12.79
CA THR A 109 -14.85 -24.46 -12.00
C THR A 109 -16.24 -24.77 -12.58
N ARG A 110 -17.02 -23.75 -12.97
CA ARG A 110 -18.30 -23.98 -13.66
C ARG A 110 -18.13 -24.74 -14.97
N GLU A 111 -17.10 -24.43 -15.76
CA GLU A 111 -16.86 -25.15 -17.02
C GLU A 111 -16.43 -26.61 -16.81
N LYS A 112 -15.70 -26.90 -15.72
CA LYS A 112 -15.43 -28.28 -15.27
C LYS A 112 -16.73 -28.97 -14.86
N GLU A 113 -17.59 -28.33 -14.07
CA GLU A 113 -18.88 -28.90 -13.61
C GLU A 113 -19.87 -29.16 -14.74
N PHE A 114 -19.96 -28.26 -15.72
CA PHE A 114 -20.84 -28.43 -16.89
C PHE A 114 -20.24 -29.33 -17.98
N GLY A 115 -19.04 -29.90 -17.77
CA GLY A 115 -18.35 -30.77 -18.74
C GLY A 115 -17.92 -30.06 -20.04
N THR A 116 -18.08 -28.74 -20.13
CA THR A 116 -17.72 -27.95 -21.32
C THR A 116 -16.22 -27.86 -21.50
N MET A 117 -15.45 -28.04 -20.42
CA MET A 117 -13.99 -28.15 -20.48
C MET A 117 -13.53 -29.34 -21.35
N GLU A 118 -14.21 -30.49 -21.26
CA GLU A 118 -13.89 -31.68 -22.04
C GLU A 118 -14.20 -31.49 -23.52
N VAL A 119 -15.34 -30.85 -23.83
CA VAL A 119 -15.76 -30.51 -25.20
C VAL A 119 -14.78 -29.52 -25.85
N LEU A 120 -14.25 -28.57 -25.08
CA LEU A 120 -13.24 -27.62 -25.56
C LEU A 120 -11.89 -28.29 -25.86
N LEU A 121 -11.50 -29.31 -25.07
CA LEU A 121 -10.24 -30.04 -25.26
C LEU A 121 -10.25 -30.97 -26.49
N VAL A 122 -11.42 -31.44 -26.92
CA VAL A 122 -11.56 -32.21 -28.18
C VAL A 122 -11.84 -31.34 -29.41
N SER A 123 -11.98 -30.03 -29.24
CA SER A 123 -12.15 -29.10 -30.36
C SER A 123 -10.84 -28.90 -31.14
N PRO A 124 -10.87 -28.56 -32.43
CA PRO A 124 -9.67 -28.30 -33.23
C PRO A 124 -8.99 -26.94 -32.91
N LEU A 125 -9.24 -26.37 -31.72
CA LEU A 125 -8.68 -25.11 -31.27
C LEU A 125 -7.43 -25.33 -30.42
N LYS A 126 -6.46 -24.42 -30.53
CA LYS A 126 -5.26 -24.48 -29.68
C LYS A 126 -5.63 -24.11 -28.24
N PRO A 127 -5.08 -24.78 -27.21
CA PRO A 127 -5.34 -24.45 -25.80
C PRO A 127 -5.13 -22.96 -25.47
N VAL A 128 -4.10 -22.34 -26.05
CA VAL A 128 -3.81 -20.91 -25.87
C VAL A 128 -4.92 -20.01 -26.42
N GLN A 129 -5.57 -20.39 -27.53
CA GLN A 129 -6.69 -19.61 -28.10
C GLN A 129 -7.94 -19.70 -27.21
N ILE A 130 -8.18 -20.88 -26.63
CA ILE A 130 -9.29 -21.10 -25.69
C ILE A 130 -9.08 -20.24 -24.43
N ILE A 131 -7.86 -20.23 -23.89
CA ILE A 131 -7.51 -19.43 -22.72
C ILE A 131 -7.61 -17.94 -23.05
N LEU A 132 -7.02 -17.45 -24.14
CA LEU A 132 -7.10 -16.04 -24.54
C LEU A 132 -8.54 -15.57 -24.76
N GLY A 133 -9.38 -16.39 -25.38
CA GLY A 133 -10.80 -16.09 -25.58
C GLY A 133 -11.58 -15.94 -24.28
N LYS A 134 -11.21 -16.70 -23.24
CA LYS A 134 -11.82 -16.59 -21.90
C LYS A 134 -11.24 -15.45 -21.07
N VAL A 135 -9.93 -15.21 -21.16
CA VAL A 135 -9.23 -14.19 -20.37
C VAL A 135 -9.54 -12.78 -20.85
N MET A 136 -9.72 -12.57 -22.17
CA MET A 136 -10.01 -11.26 -22.75
C MET A 136 -11.22 -10.55 -22.10
N PRO A 137 -12.40 -11.19 -21.97
CA PRO A 137 -13.53 -10.60 -21.26
C PRO A 137 -13.20 -10.10 -19.85
N TYR A 138 -12.46 -10.90 -19.07
CA TYR A 138 -12.06 -10.52 -17.71
C TYR A 138 -11.05 -9.39 -17.70
N PHE A 139 -10.11 -9.39 -18.65
CA PHE A 139 -9.15 -8.30 -18.80
C PHE A 139 -9.86 -6.96 -19.04
N PHE A 140 -10.85 -6.91 -19.95
CA PHE A 140 -11.63 -5.71 -20.19
C PHE A 140 -12.49 -5.31 -18.99
N LEU A 141 -13.11 -6.29 -18.31
CA LEU A 141 -13.89 -6.04 -17.10
C LEU A 141 -13.03 -5.40 -16.01
N SER A 142 -11.87 -5.99 -15.72
CA SER A 142 -10.92 -5.45 -14.73
C SER A 142 -10.38 -4.08 -15.13
N PHE A 143 -10.18 -3.83 -16.42
CA PHE A 143 -9.78 -2.51 -16.90
C PHE A 143 -10.87 -1.45 -16.65
N ILE A 144 -12.14 -1.79 -16.88
CA ILE A 144 -13.27 -0.91 -16.53
C ILE A 144 -13.32 -0.66 -15.02
N ASP A 145 -13.11 -1.70 -14.21
CA ASP A 145 -13.07 -1.56 -12.75
C ASP A 145 -11.98 -0.59 -12.29
N VAL A 146 -10.77 -0.64 -12.88
CA VAL A 146 -9.70 0.35 -12.60
C VAL A 146 -10.21 1.77 -12.81
N ILE A 147 -10.87 2.02 -13.95
CA ILE A 147 -11.37 3.35 -14.31
C ILE A 147 -12.44 3.80 -13.32
N VAL A 148 -13.41 2.95 -13.01
CA VAL A 148 -14.49 3.24 -12.06
C VAL A 148 -13.92 3.58 -10.68
N ILE A 149 -12.98 2.77 -10.22
CA ILE A 149 -12.32 2.95 -8.93
C ILE A 149 -11.54 4.27 -8.89
N LEU A 150 -10.78 4.61 -9.94
CA LEU A 150 -10.04 5.87 -10.00
C LEU A 150 -11.00 7.07 -10.00
N LEU A 151 -12.11 6.97 -10.72
CA LEU A 151 -13.16 7.99 -10.72
C LEU A 151 -13.78 8.15 -9.33
N LEU A 152 -14.12 7.06 -8.65
CA LEU A 152 -14.65 7.11 -7.27
C LEU A 152 -13.63 7.68 -6.28
N SER A 153 -12.36 7.29 -6.43
CA SER A 153 -11.27 7.80 -5.58
C SER A 153 -11.12 9.31 -5.72
N TRP A 154 -11.27 9.83 -6.94
CA TRP A 154 -11.22 11.26 -7.20
C TRP A 154 -12.49 11.99 -6.75
N LEU A 155 -13.68 11.46 -7.08
CA LEU A 155 -14.96 12.16 -6.91
C LEU A 155 -15.53 12.08 -5.50
N VAL A 156 -15.23 11.00 -4.76
CA VAL A 156 -15.74 10.77 -3.39
C VAL A 156 -14.72 11.13 -2.32
N PHE A 157 -13.43 10.90 -2.59
CA PHE A 157 -12.36 11.06 -1.60
C PHE A 157 -11.39 12.21 -1.90
N ASP A 158 -11.65 12.99 -2.97
CA ASP A 158 -10.78 14.09 -3.43
C ASP A 158 -9.30 13.65 -3.49
N LEU A 159 -9.04 12.42 -3.95
CA LEU A 159 -7.69 11.86 -4.00
C LEU A 159 -7.01 12.26 -5.32
N PRO A 160 -6.10 13.25 -5.36
CA PRO A 160 -5.45 13.64 -6.58
C PRO A 160 -4.45 12.57 -7.02
N VAL A 161 -4.57 12.10 -8.26
CA VAL A 161 -3.54 11.26 -8.88
C VAL A 161 -2.33 12.14 -9.19
N LYS A 162 -1.25 11.98 -8.42
CA LYS A 162 0.00 12.70 -8.62
C LYS A 162 0.94 11.89 -9.50
N GLY A 163 1.32 12.43 -10.66
CA GLY A 163 2.23 11.78 -11.61
C GLY A 163 1.62 11.58 -12.99
N SER A 164 2.07 10.56 -13.71
CA SER A 164 1.57 10.22 -15.06
C SER A 164 0.41 9.22 -14.97
N LEU A 165 -0.77 9.65 -15.41
CA LEU A 165 -1.96 8.79 -15.52
C LEU A 165 -1.70 7.59 -16.45
N VAL A 166 -0.93 7.80 -17.52
CA VAL A 166 -0.59 6.74 -18.48
C VAL A 166 0.25 5.66 -17.81
N LEU A 167 1.21 6.05 -16.97
CA LEU A 167 2.08 5.10 -16.27
C LEU A 167 1.28 4.30 -15.23
N LEU A 168 0.35 4.97 -14.53
CA LEU A 168 -0.57 4.32 -13.61
C LEU A 168 -1.48 3.29 -14.33
N LEU A 169 -2.04 3.65 -15.49
CA LEU A 169 -2.85 2.72 -16.28
C LEU A 169 -2.02 1.55 -16.83
N ALA A 170 -0.79 1.79 -17.28
CA ALA A 170 0.11 0.75 -17.78
C ALA A 170 0.50 -0.25 -16.69
N GLU A 171 0.88 0.23 -15.50
CA GLU A 171 1.12 -0.61 -14.32
C GLU A 171 -0.14 -1.41 -13.92
N SER A 172 -1.32 -0.76 -13.95
CA SER A 172 -2.59 -1.45 -13.66
C SER A 172 -2.88 -2.58 -14.66
N MET A 173 -2.63 -2.36 -15.95
CA MET A 173 -2.77 -3.42 -16.97
C MET A 173 -1.83 -4.59 -16.71
N LEU A 174 -0.57 -4.30 -16.35
CA LEU A 174 0.43 -5.32 -16.02
C LEU A 174 0.01 -6.12 -14.78
N TYR A 175 -0.52 -5.43 -13.76
CA TYR A 175 -1.07 -6.05 -12.55
C TYR A 175 -2.27 -6.97 -12.85
N ILE A 176 -3.19 -6.54 -13.73
CA ILE A 176 -4.32 -7.36 -14.18
C ILE A 176 -3.83 -8.63 -14.88
N LEU A 177 -2.88 -8.49 -15.81
CA LEU A 177 -2.28 -9.63 -16.52
C LEU A 177 -1.63 -10.63 -15.55
N MET A 178 -0.88 -10.14 -14.57
CA MET A 178 -0.27 -10.97 -13.53
C MET A 178 -1.34 -11.69 -12.69
N SER A 179 -2.36 -10.95 -12.23
CA SER A 179 -3.44 -11.48 -11.38
C SER A 179 -4.28 -12.53 -12.09
N LEU A 180 -4.61 -12.30 -13.37
CA LEU A 180 -5.31 -13.28 -14.21
C LEU A 180 -4.45 -14.52 -14.42
N SER A 181 -3.16 -14.37 -14.72
CA SER A 181 -2.23 -15.49 -14.88
C SER A 181 -2.16 -16.34 -13.60
N LEU A 182 -2.13 -15.67 -12.43
CA LEU A 182 -2.16 -16.34 -11.13
C LEU A 182 -3.49 -17.07 -10.89
N GLY A 183 -4.63 -16.44 -11.22
CA GLY A 183 -5.95 -17.06 -11.11
C GLY A 183 -6.09 -18.31 -11.98
N ILE A 184 -5.59 -18.27 -13.21
CA ILE A 184 -5.56 -19.42 -14.13
C ILE A 184 -4.66 -20.53 -13.58
N LEU A 185 -3.47 -20.18 -13.07
CA LEU A 185 -2.54 -21.14 -12.48
C LEU A 185 -3.18 -21.87 -11.31
N ILE A 186 -3.78 -21.13 -10.36
CA ILE A 186 -4.48 -21.69 -9.20
C ILE A 186 -5.61 -22.61 -9.66
N SER A 187 -6.41 -22.16 -10.62
CA SER A 187 -7.55 -22.94 -11.12
C SER A 187 -7.15 -24.19 -11.92
N THR A 188 -5.99 -24.17 -12.55
CA THR A 188 -5.42 -25.33 -13.25
C THR A 188 -4.89 -26.36 -12.26
N VAL A 189 -4.26 -25.91 -11.17
CA VAL A 189 -3.69 -26.79 -10.13
C VAL A 189 -4.76 -27.31 -9.16
N SER A 190 -5.85 -26.58 -8.94
CA SER A 190 -6.92 -27.01 -8.05
C SER A 190 -7.85 -28.01 -8.73
N ASP A 191 -7.92 -29.23 -8.17
CA ASP A 191 -8.82 -30.29 -8.61
C ASP A 191 -10.23 -30.15 -8.01
N THR A 192 -10.41 -29.31 -6.98
CA THR A 192 -11.69 -29.06 -6.30
C THR A 192 -11.78 -27.62 -5.81
N MET A 193 -13.00 -27.13 -5.51
CA MET A 193 -13.27 -25.81 -4.92
C MET A 193 -12.42 -25.51 -3.68
#